data_AF-A0A699SCD2-F1
#
_entry.id   AF-A0A699SCD2-F1
#
_cell.length_a   1.000
_cell.length_b   1.000
_cell.length_c   1.000
_cell.angle_alpha   90.00
_cell.angle_beta   90.00
_cell.angle_gamma   90.00
#
_symmetry.space_group_name_H-M   'P 1'
#
loop_
_entity.id
_entity.type
_entity.pdbx_description
1 polymer ?
#
loop_
_entity_poly.entity_id
_entity_poly.type
_entity_poly.pdbx_seq_one_letter_code
_entity_poly.pdbx_strand_id
1 'polypeptide(L)'
;MCEFDIILGMDWLTEHYATIDCRSYRVIFGDIQAPEFVYHGSLPGKSMQIISALQARTLLSHGCEDFLATIHDMTSDVSPLHEQLIVSEFPDVFPDELPGIPPVREVEFNIESDQSDQSD
;
A
#
# COMPACT_ATOMS: atom_id res chain seq x y z
N MET A 1 -7.39 -11.72 -3.49
CA MET A 1 -6.37 -11.05 -2.65
C MET A 1 -5.46 -10.34 -3.61
N CYS A 2 -5.17 -9.05 -3.41
CA CYS A 2 -4.34 -8.29 -4.32
C CYS A 2 -2.89 -8.78 -4.20
N GLU A 3 -2.40 -9.38 -5.28
CA GLU A 3 -0.98 -9.64 -5.48
C GLU A 3 -0.36 -8.31 -5.92
N PHE A 4 0.69 -7.88 -5.23
CA PHE A 4 1.44 -6.68 -5.60
C PHE A 4 2.81 -7.14 -6.09
N ASP A 5 3.17 -6.74 -7.30
CA ASP A 5 4.49 -6.97 -7.85
C ASP A 5 5.40 -5.79 -7.50
N ILE A 6 6.58 -6.10 -6.95
CA ILE A 6 7.62 -5.10 -6.69
C ILE A 6 8.67 -5.24 -7.79
N ILE A 7 8.90 -4.16 -8.52
CA ILE A 7 9.97 -4.07 -9.53
C ILE A 7 11.09 -3.23 -8.94
N LEU A 8 12.27 -3.84 -8.78
CA LEU A 8 13.48 -3.16 -8.32
C LEU A 8 14.25 -2.63 -9.54
N GLY A 9 14.53 -1.34 -9.53
CA GLY A 9 15.32 -0.68 -10.58
C GLY A 9 16.79 -1.10 -10.56
N MET A 10 17.46 -0.95 -11.70
CA MET A 10 18.88 -1.26 -11.83
C MET A 10 19.77 -0.34 -10.99
N ASP A 11 19.35 0.90 -10.80
CA ASP A 11 19.95 1.88 -9.89
C ASP A 11 19.98 1.35 -8.45
N TRP A 12 18.82 0.94 -7.93
CA TRP A 12 18.71 0.39 -6.58
C TRP A 12 19.53 -0.90 -6.41
N LEU A 13 19.46 -1.80 -7.39
CA LEU A 13 20.26 -3.03 -7.39
C LEU A 13 21.77 -2.74 -7.41
N THR A 14 22.21 -1.71 -8.12
CA THR A 14 23.63 -1.31 -8.21
C THR A 14 24.11 -0.71 -6.90
N GLU A 15 23.31 0.16 -6.28
CA GLU A 15 23.62 0.79 -4.99
C GLU A 15 23.83 -0.26 -3.88
N HIS A 16 23.08 -1.36 -3.93
CA HIS A 16 23.18 -2.46 -2.97
C HIS A 16 24.07 -3.63 -3.43
N TYR A 17 24.91 -3.43 -4.45
CA TYR A 17 25.83 -4.44 -4.98
C TYR A 17 25.15 -5.79 -5.26
N ALA A 18 23.93 -5.76 -5.80
CA ALA A 18 23.12 -6.95 -5.95
C ALA A 18 23.68 -7.90 -7.03
N THR A 19 23.76 -9.18 -6.70
CA THR A 19 24.12 -10.27 -7.61
C THR A 19 22.93 -11.23 -7.78
N ILE A 20 22.48 -11.43 -9.02
CA ILE A 20 21.33 -12.30 -9.34
C ILE A 20 21.85 -13.69 -9.76
N ASP A 21 21.60 -14.71 -8.93
CA ASP A 21 21.84 -16.12 -9.26
C ASP A 21 20.53 -16.78 -9.72
N CYS A 22 20.32 -16.77 -11.03
CA CYS A 22 19.14 -17.36 -11.65
C CYS A 22 19.05 -18.88 -11.46
N ARG A 23 20.18 -19.59 -11.33
CA ARG A 23 20.19 -21.05 -11.21
C ARG A 23 19.65 -21.48 -9.85
N SER A 24 20.04 -20.75 -8.81
CA SER A 24 19.65 -21.05 -7.44
C SER A 24 18.37 -20.33 -7.02
N TYR A 25 17.76 -19.53 -7.90
CA TYR A 25 16.61 -18.65 -7.60
C TYR A 25 16.92 -17.70 -6.42
N ARG A 26 18.07 -17.01 -6.46
CA ARG A 26 18.50 -16.14 -5.35
C ARG A 26 19.00 -14.79 -5.82
N VAL A 27 18.81 -13.78 -4.98
CA VAL A 27 19.43 -12.46 -5.13
C VAL A 27 20.27 -12.20 -3.89
N ILE A 28 21.55 -11.91 -4.09
CA ILE A 28 22.54 -11.67 -3.04
C ILE A 28 22.82 -10.18 -3.00
N PHE A 29 22.80 -9.56 -1.82
CA PHE A 29 23.12 -8.15 -1.62
C PHE A 29 24.42 -8.02 -0.83
N GLY A 30 25.29 -7.12 -1.26
CA GLY A 30 26.65 -6.95 -0.71
C GLY A 30 27.69 -7.90 -1.35
N ASP A 31 28.73 -8.22 -0.59
CA ASP A 31 29.85 -9.04 -1.08
C ASP A 31 29.46 -10.51 -1.26
N ILE A 32 29.86 -11.14 -2.38
CA ILE A 32 29.49 -12.53 -2.69
C ILE A 32 30.11 -13.55 -1.72
N GLN A 33 31.28 -13.25 -1.15
CA GLN A 33 31.97 -14.10 -0.17
C GLN A 33 31.42 -13.92 1.25
N ALA A 34 30.87 -12.74 1.56
CA ALA A 34 30.29 -12.40 2.85
C ALA A 34 29.00 -11.57 2.65
N PRO A 35 27.90 -12.21 2.22
CA PRO A 35 26.68 -11.50 1.86
C PRO A 35 25.99 -10.91 3.09
N GLU A 36 25.52 -9.67 2.97
CA GLU A 36 24.75 -9.01 4.03
C GLU A 36 23.33 -9.57 4.08
N PHE A 37 22.73 -9.76 2.92
CA PHE A 37 21.39 -10.30 2.78
C PHE A 37 21.27 -11.20 1.55
N VAL A 38 20.49 -12.27 1.68
CA VAL A 38 20.18 -13.15 0.55
C VAL A 38 18.68 -13.38 0.47
N TYR A 39 18.10 -12.89 -0.61
CA TYR A 39 16.73 -13.18 -0.97
C TYR A 39 16.65 -14.52 -1.72
N HIS A 40 15.70 -15.36 -1.33
CA HIS A 40 15.37 -16.59 -2.02
C HIS A 40 14.03 -16.41 -2.73
N GLY A 41 14.06 -16.48 -4.05
CA GLY A 41 12.85 -16.50 -4.87
C GLY A 41 11.99 -17.71 -4.56
N SER A 42 10.69 -17.56 -4.81
CA SER A 42 9.74 -18.67 -4.67
C SER A 42 10.02 -19.74 -5.73
N LEU A 43 10.29 -20.98 -5.29
CA LEU A 43 10.30 -22.12 -6.19
C LEU A 43 8.89 -22.33 -6.79
N PRO A 44 8.79 -22.80 -8.05
CA PRO A 44 7.53 -23.23 -8.61
C PRO A 44 6.82 -24.23 -7.67
N GLY A 45 5.62 -23.87 -7.20
CA GLY A 45 4.81 -24.72 -6.31
C GLY A 45 4.87 -24.39 -4.81
N LYS A 46 5.67 -23.42 -4.37
CA LYS A 46 5.65 -22.93 -2.98
C LYS A 46 4.96 -21.56 -2.91
N SER A 47 3.75 -21.51 -2.35
CA SER A 47 3.01 -20.27 -2.17
C SER A 47 3.64 -19.42 -1.05
N MET A 48 3.80 -18.12 -1.30
CA MET A 48 4.13 -17.17 -0.23
C MET A 48 2.95 -17.09 0.75
N GLN A 49 3.22 -17.28 2.04
CA GLN A 49 2.16 -17.25 3.05
C GLN A 49 1.93 -15.81 3.49
N ILE A 50 0.88 -15.19 2.96
CA ILE A 50 0.41 -13.89 3.42
C ILE A 50 -0.44 -14.12 4.68
N ILE A 51 -0.18 -13.35 5.73
CA ILE A 51 -0.92 -13.40 6.98
C ILE A 51 -1.61 -12.07 7.24
N SER A 52 -2.70 -12.10 8.00
CA SER A 52 -3.36 -10.87 8.48
C SER A 52 -2.52 -10.16 9.54
N ALA A 53 -2.80 -8.87 9.74
CA ALA A 53 -2.19 -8.08 10.83
C ALA A 53 -2.45 -8.68 12.22
N LEU A 54 -3.61 -9.30 12.45
CA LEU A 54 -3.88 -10.01 13.71
C LEU A 54 -2.94 -11.20 13.91
N GLN A 55 -2.76 -12.02 12.87
CA GLN A 55 -1.86 -13.19 12.93
C GLN A 55 -0.41 -12.75 13.12
N ALA A 56 0.02 -11.68 12.44
CA ALA A 56 1.34 -11.09 12.66
C ALA A 56 1.53 -10.69 14.12
N ARG A 57 0.58 -9.94 14.72
CA ARG A 57 0.61 -9.57 16.14
C ARG A 57 0.71 -10.77 17.08
N THR A 58 0.02 -11.86 16.79
CA THR A 58 0.15 -13.10 17.57
C THR A 58 1.57 -13.67 17.49
N LEU A 59 2.16 -13.75 16.29
CA LEU A 59 3.54 -14.23 16.12
C LEU A 59 4.55 -13.37 16.86
N LEU A 60 4.39 -12.04 16.82
CA LEU A 60 5.22 -11.11 17.59
C LEU A 60 5.13 -11.35 19.10
N SER A 61 3.93 -11.61 19.61
CA SER A 61 3.74 -11.91 21.04
C SER A 61 4.42 -13.21 21.49
N HIS A 62 4.74 -14.10 20.56
CA HIS A 62 5.50 -15.33 20.80
C HIS A 62 7.02 -15.17 20.64
N GLY A 63 7.51 -13.95 20.39
CA GLY A 63 8.93 -13.63 20.31
C GLY A 63 9.56 -13.80 18.91
N CYS A 64 8.76 -13.84 17.84
CA CYS A 64 9.30 -13.76 16.48
C CYS A 64 9.92 -12.38 16.20
N GLU A 65 11.07 -12.36 15.54
CA GLU A 65 11.68 -11.13 15.01
C GLU A 65 10.91 -10.63 13.78
N ASP A 66 10.75 -9.31 13.65
CA ASP A 66 10.03 -8.67 12.56
C ASP A 66 10.68 -7.40 12.03
N PHE A 67 10.26 -7.03 10.83
CA PHE A 67 10.65 -5.81 10.14
C PHE A 67 9.41 -5.15 9.56
N LEU A 68 9.19 -3.88 9.92
CA LEU A 68 8.12 -3.08 9.34
C LEU A 68 8.68 -2.31 8.14
N ALA A 69 8.10 -2.54 6.96
CA ALA A 69 8.35 -1.73 5.77
C ALA A 69 7.09 -0.93 5.41
N THR A 70 7.27 0.35 5.14
CA THR A 70 6.19 1.25 4.71
C THR A 70 6.39 1.61 3.25
N ILE A 71 5.33 1.47 2.45
CA ILE A 71 5.33 1.95 1.06
C ILE A 71 4.79 3.38 1.08
N HIS A 72 5.60 4.33 0.64
CA HIS A 72 5.18 5.71 0.45
C HIS A 72 4.97 5.98 -1.04
N ASP A 73 3.82 6.50 -1.42
CA ASP A 73 3.59 6.97 -2.77
C ASP A 73 4.33 8.30 -2.95
N MET A 74 5.29 8.35 -3.87
CA MET A 74 6.05 9.56 -4.18
C MET A 74 5.43 10.36 -5.33
N THR A 75 4.35 9.86 -5.94
CA THR A 75 3.63 10.58 -7.00
C THR A 75 2.69 11.65 -6.44
N SER A 76 2.35 11.56 -5.15
CA SER A 76 1.70 12.63 -4.40
C SER A 76 2.76 13.55 -3.79
N ASP A 77 3.46 14.32 -4.61
CA ASP A 77 4.11 15.54 -4.14
C ASP A 77 3.02 16.58 -3.85
N VAL A 78 2.20 16.28 -2.82
CA VAL A 78 1.44 17.30 -2.12
C VAL A 78 2.42 17.84 -1.09
N SER A 79 2.79 19.09 -1.30
CA SER A 79 3.61 19.95 -0.43
C SER A 79 3.60 19.52 1.04
N PRO A 80 4.71 19.65 1.78
CA PRO A 80 4.77 19.27 3.18
C PRO A 80 3.58 19.89 3.91
N LEU A 81 2.70 19.05 4.46
CA LEU A 81 1.50 19.44 5.22
C LEU A 81 1.92 20.04 6.58
N HIS A 82 2.72 21.10 6.55
CA HIS A 82 2.97 22.01 7.65
C HIS A 82 1.93 23.14 7.73
N GLU A 83 0.89 23.12 6.89
CA GLU A 83 -0.17 24.13 6.87
C GLU A 83 -1.59 23.54 6.81
N GLN A 84 -1.82 22.35 7.38
CA GLN A 84 -3.18 21.88 7.67
C GLN A 84 -3.60 22.16 9.13
N LEU A 85 -3.29 23.38 9.58
CA LEU A 85 -3.90 24.02 10.75
C LEU A 85 -5.31 24.57 10.46
N ILE A 86 -5.93 24.21 9.33
CA ILE A 86 -7.31 24.64 8.99
C ILE A 86 -8.35 23.72 9.65
N VAL A 87 -7.96 22.55 10.17
CA VAL A 87 -8.85 21.68 10.98
C VAL A 87 -8.66 21.97 12.48
N SER A 88 -8.24 23.19 12.83
CA SER A 88 -8.29 23.72 14.20
C SER A 88 -9.44 24.72 14.39
N GLU A 89 -10.16 25.11 13.33
CA GLU A 89 -11.28 26.08 13.40
C GLU A 89 -12.66 25.43 13.51
N PHE A 90 -12.74 24.11 13.58
CA PHE A 90 -13.98 23.40 13.87
C PHE A 90 -13.92 22.75 15.25
N PRO A 91 -14.03 23.52 16.34
CA PRO A 91 -14.36 22.94 17.63
C PRO A 91 -15.81 22.45 17.51
N ASP A 92 -15.95 21.14 17.32
CA ASP A 92 -17.17 20.37 17.49
C ASP A 92 -18.34 20.71 16.52
N VAL A 93 -18.36 20.02 15.37
CA VAL A 93 -19.44 20.11 14.37
C VAL A 93 -20.63 19.19 14.71
N PHE A 94 -20.59 18.53 15.88
CA PHE A 94 -21.69 17.72 16.37
C PHE A 94 -22.15 18.23 17.73
N PRO A 95 -23.28 18.96 17.82
CA PRO A 95 -23.88 19.24 19.12
C PRO A 95 -24.20 17.92 19.85
N ASP A 96 -24.03 17.89 21.18
CA ASP A 96 -24.32 16.72 22.04
C ASP A 96 -25.74 16.16 21.88
N GLU A 97 -26.65 16.95 21.31
CA GLU A 97 -27.99 16.53 20.91
C GLU A 97 -28.05 16.33 19.38
N LEU A 98 -28.12 15.07 18.94
CA LEU A 98 -28.41 14.72 17.55
C LEU A 98 -29.75 15.36 17.14
N PRO A 99 -29.83 16.22 16.11
CA PRO A 99 -31.11 16.59 15.57
C PRO A 99 -31.72 15.30 15.01
N GLY A 100 -32.97 15.01 15.38
CA GLY A 100 -33.63 13.76 15.04
C GLY A 100 -33.52 13.37 13.57
N ILE A 101 -33.77 12.09 13.29
CA ILE A 101 -33.66 11.45 11.97
C ILE A 101 -34.12 12.42 10.86
N PRO A 102 -33.26 12.74 9.87
CA PRO A 102 -33.66 13.60 8.78
C PRO A 102 -34.89 13.00 8.10
N PRO A 103 -35.92 13.80 7.76
CA PRO A 103 -37.08 13.28 7.04
C PRO A 103 -36.63 12.63 5.72
N VAL A 104 -37.30 11.54 5.34
CA VAL A 104 -37.03 10.79 4.11
C VAL A 104 -37.04 11.76 2.94
N ARG A 105 -35.88 11.93 2.29
CA ARG A 105 -35.75 12.73 1.08
C ARG A 105 -36.03 11.81 -0.11
N GLU A 106 -37.21 11.92 -0.70
CA GLU A 106 -37.51 11.35 -2.01
C GLU A 106 -36.75 12.18 -3.05
N VAL A 107 -35.54 11.74 -3.43
CA VAL A 107 -34.81 12.35 -4.55
C VAL A 107 -34.88 11.37 -5.72
N GLU A 108 -35.82 11.63 -6.62
CA GLU A 108 -35.96 10.91 -7.88
C GLU A 108 -34.92 11.47 -8.86
N PHE A 109 -33.80 10.76 -9.03
CA PHE A 109 -32.77 11.14 -9.99
C PHE A 109 -33.15 10.62 -11.38
N ASN A 110 -33.61 11.51 -12.26
CA ASN A 110 -33.74 11.20 -13.68
C ASN A 110 -32.37 11.37 -14.35
N ILE A 111 -31.88 10.29 -14.98
CA ILE A 111 -30.67 10.30 -15.79
C ILE A 111 -31.11 10.44 -17.25
N GLU A 112 -30.89 11.61 -17.83
CA GLU A 112 -31.02 11.82 -19.29
C GLU A 112 -29.75 11.28 -19.97
N SER A 113 -29.94 10.43 -20.98
CA SER A 113 -28.85 9.93 -21.83
C SER A 113 -28.87 10.68 -23.15
N ASP A 114 -27.87 11.53 -23.38
CA ASP A 114 -27.66 12.17 -24.68
C ASP A 114 -27.27 11.10 -25.71
N GLN A 115 -28.18 10.82 -26.64
CA GLN A 115 -27.88 10.11 -27.89
C GLN A 115 -27.40 11.15 -28.89
N SER A 116 -26.08 11.26 -29.08
CA SER A 116 -25.50 12.00 -30.20
C SER A 116 -25.63 11.15 -31.47
N ASP A 117 -26.79 11.28 -32.12
CA ASP A 117 -26.91 10.99 -33.54
C ASP A 117 -26.07 12.01 -34.32
N GLN A 118 -25.00 11.54 -34.96
CA GLN A 118 -24.39 12.29 -36.06
C GLN A 118 -24.29 11.38 -37.28
N SER A 119 -25.41 11.36 -38.02
CA SER A 119 -25.46 11.00 -39.42
C SER A 119 -25.20 12.25 -40.25
N ASP A 120 -24.12 12.23 -41.04
CA ASP A 120 -24.00 12.68 -42.44
C ASP A 120 -22.53 12.98 -42.78
#